data_AF-A0AAU3JL88-F1
#
_entry.id   AF-A0AAU3JL88-F1
#
_cell.length_a   1.000
_cell.length_b   1.000
_cell.length_c   1.000
_cell.angle_alpha   90.00
_cell.angle_beta   90.00
_cell.angle_gamma   90.00
#
_symmetry.space_group_name_H-M   'P 1'
#
loop_
_entity.id
_entity.type
_entity.pdbx_description
1 polymer ?
#
loop_
_entity_poly.entity_id
_entity_poly.type
_entity_poly.pdbx_seq_one_letter_code
_entity_poly.pdbx_strand_id
1 'polypeptide(L)'
;MGIADLVTALHETCVAYIAFGLRHPAQYRLVTDGEATEASRHNEDACFRYFRDKVTACREAGVPMESPTETARVLCSAVHGAVSLLIHQERDAWPSDTGRYVARAASSAVHGALLTASRTRPPSMSAVTRPD
;
A
#
# COMPACT_ATOMS: atom_id res chain seq x y z
N MET A 1 -11.73 5.12 18.35
CA MET A 1 -11.07 4.02 17.62
C MET A 1 -9.61 4.00 18.05
N GLY A 2 -9.06 2.84 18.42
CA GLY A 2 -7.67 2.75 18.90
C GLY A 2 -6.64 2.77 17.77
N ILE A 3 -5.36 2.95 18.11
CA ILE A 3 -4.25 2.85 17.13
C ILE A 3 -4.27 1.50 16.41
N ALA A 4 -4.50 0.40 17.15
CA ALA A 4 -4.58 -0.94 16.58
C ALA A 4 -5.68 -1.05 15.51
N ASP A 5 -6.86 -0.51 15.77
CA ASP A 5 -7.99 -0.51 14.83
C ASP A 5 -7.67 0.31 13.57
N LEU A 6 -6.99 1.45 13.73
CA LEU A 6 -6.56 2.31 12.63
C LEU A 6 -5.54 1.61 11.72
N VAL A 7 -4.56 0.92 12.33
CA VAL A 7 -3.55 0.15 11.59
C VAL A 7 -4.20 -1.05 10.88
N THR A 8 -5.15 -1.74 11.52
CA THR A 8 -5.94 -2.79 10.90
C THR A 8 -6.73 -2.26 9.70
N ALA A 9 -7.42 -1.13 9.83
CA ALA A 9 -8.17 -0.52 8.74
C ALA A 9 -7.25 -0.10 7.56
N LEU A 10 -6.02 0.33 7.85
CA LEU A 10 -5.01 0.62 6.83
C LEU A 10 -4.56 -0.65 6.09
N HIS A 11 -4.34 -1.73 6.82
CA HIS A 11 -4.02 -3.05 6.26
C HIS A 11 -5.15 -3.59 5.38
N GLU A 12 -6.38 -3.57 5.85
CA GLU A 12 -7.57 -3.99 5.08
C GLU A 12 -7.74 -3.16 3.80
N THR A 13 -7.44 -1.87 3.86
CA THR A 13 -7.45 -0.99 2.68
C THR A 13 -6.41 -1.43 1.65
N CYS A 14 -5.19 -1.77 2.09
CA CYS A 14 -4.14 -2.28 1.20
C CYS A 14 -4.52 -3.64 0.60
N VAL A 15 -5.09 -4.55 1.40
CA VAL A 15 -5.62 -5.84 0.93
C VAL A 15 -6.68 -5.63 -0.15
N ALA A 16 -7.65 -4.76 0.10
CA ALA A 16 -8.72 -4.46 -0.83
C ALA A 16 -8.20 -3.87 -2.14
N TYR A 17 -7.25 -2.93 -2.06
CA TYR A 17 -6.62 -2.29 -3.21
C TYR A 17 -5.91 -3.31 -4.10
N ILE A 18 -5.01 -4.12 -3.53
CA ILE A 18 -4.23 -5.10 -4.29
C ILE A 18 -5.17 -6.15 -4.89
N ALA A 19 -6.09 -6.69 -4.10
CA ALA A 19 -7.04 -7.68 -4.58
C ALA A 19 -7.93 -7.13 -5.71
N PHE A 20 -8.34 -5.86 -5.65
CA PHE A 20 -9.07 -5.21 -6.73
C PHE A 20 -8.23 -5.15 -8.01
N GLY A 21 -7.00 -4.63 -7.96
CA GLY A 21 -6.14 -4.54 -9.14
C GLY A 21 -5.87 -5.90 -9.79
N LEU A 22 -5.67 -6.94 -8.98
CA LEU A 22 -5.45 -8.30 -9.45
C LEU A 22 -6.70 -8.97 -10.05
N ARG A 23 -7.90 -8.63 -9.58
CA ARG A 23 -9.18 -9.07 -10.18
C ARG A 23 -9.53 -8.33 -11.47
N HIS A 24 -9.04 -7.10 -11.63
CA HIS A 24 -9.40 -6.21 -12.74
C HIS A 24 -8.16 -5.70 -13.50
N PRO A 25 -7.30 -6.60 -14.03
CA PRO A 25 -5.99 -6.22 -14.59
C PRO A 25 -6.10 -5.37 -15.86
N ALA A 26 -7.19 -5.48 -16.63
CA ALA A 26 -7.40 -4.64 -17.81
C ALA A 26 -7.78 -3.21 -17.41
N GLN A 27 -8.73 -3.06 -16.48
CA GLN A 27 -9.16 -1.77 -15.94
C GLN A 27 -8.02 -1.07 -15.21
N TYR A 28 -7.23 -1.82 -14.45
CA TYR A 28 -6.09 -1.28 -13.74
C TYR A 28 -5.05 -0.70 -14.72
N ARG A 29 -4.66 -1.44 -15.77
CA ARG A 29 -3.74 -0.94 -16.81
C ARG A 29 -4.26 0.29 -17.54
N LEU A 30 -5.56 0.34 -17.84
CA LEU A 30 -6.16 1.51 -18.48
C LEU A 30 -6.00 2.79 -17.64
N VAL A 31 -6.01 2.65 -16.31
CA VAL A 31 -5.82 3.79 -15.40
C VAL A 31 -4.34 4.12 -15.22
N THR A 32 -3.43 3.13 -15.27
CA THR A 32 -2.01 3.36 -14.91
C THR A 32 -1.05 3.56 -16.08
N ASP A 33 -1.37 3.07 -17.29
CA ASP A 33 -0.39 2.99 -18.39
C ASP A 33 -0.65 3.99 -19.52
N GLY A 34 -1.82 4.66 -19.52
CA GLY A 34 -2.21 5.63 -20.55
C GLY A 34 -1.82 7.07 -20.23
N GLU A 35 -1.99 7.98 -21.20
CA GLU A 35 -1.93 9.41 -20.92
C GLU A 35 -3.02 9.78 -19.91
N ALA A 36 -2.63 10.53 -18.88
CA ALA A 36 -3.55 10.95 -17.85
C ALA A 36 -4.66 11.83 -18.46
N THR A 37 -5.90 11.37 -18.36
CA THR A 37 -7.09 12.17 -18.67
C THR A 37 -7.50 12.97 -17.44
N GLU A 38 -8.40 13.95 -17.60
CA GLU A 38 -8.95 14.64 -16.43
C GLU A 38 -9.67 13.67 -15.47
N ALA A 39 -10.39 12.69 -16.03
CA ALA A 39 -11.05 11.65 -15.26
C ALA A 39 -10.05 10.74 -14.51
N SER A 40 -8.95 10.32 -15.15
CA SER A 40 -7.95 9.50 -14.47
C SER A 40 -7.23 10.28 -13.37
N ARG A 41 -6.87 11.55 -13.60
CA ARG A 41 -6.31 12.44 -12.56
C ARG A 41 -7.24 12.59 -11.35
N HIS A 42 -8.53 12.79 -11.60
CA HIS A 42 -9.50 12.91 -10.51
C HIS A 42 -9.60 11.61 -9.69
N ASN A 43 -9.63 10.46 -10.37
CA ASN A 43 -9.70 9.15 -9.72
C ASN A 43 -8.43 8.83 -8.92
N GLU A 44 -7.25 9.11 -9.49
CA GLU A 44 -5.96 8.94 -8.81
C GLU A 44 -5.85 9.83 -7.58
N ASP A 45 -6.23 11.11 -7.69
CA ASP A 45 -6.23 12.05 -6.57
C ASP A 45 -7.24 11.62 -5.48
N ALA A 46 -8.44 11.18 -5.85
CA ALA A 46 -9.42 10.65 -4.90
C ALA A 46 -8.89 9.39 -4.17
N CYS A 47 -8.28 8.47 -4.90
CA CYS A 47 -7.67 7.27 -4.32
C CYS A 47 -6.51 7.65 -3.37
N PHE A 48 -5.64 8.56 -3.79
CA PHE A 48 -4.53 9.02 -2.96
C PHE A 48 -5.02 9.74 -1.69
N ARG A 49 -6.03 10.61 -1.81
CA ARG A 49 -6.67 11.25 -0.66
C ARG A 49 -7.19 10.22 0.33
N TYR A 50 -7.85 9.16 -0.14
CA TYR A 50 -8.37 8.10 0.73
C TYR A 50 -7.28 7.41 1.57
N PHE A 51 -6.13 7.11 0.97
CA PHE A 51 -4.97 6.59 1.71
C PHE A 51 -4.40 7.62 2.70
N ARG A 52 -4.22 8.85 2.24
CA ARG A 52 -3.69 9.94 3.06
C ARG A 52 -4.56 10.21 4.29
N ASP A 53 -5.88 10.17 4.15
CA ASP A 53 -6.81 10.44 5.26
C ASP A 53 -6.71 9.35 6.34
N LYS A 54 -6.55 8.07 5.96
CA LYS A 54 -6.30 6.98 6.92
C LYS A 54 -4.95 7.12 7.62
N VAL A 55 -3.90 7.45 6.88
CA VAL A 55 -2.57 7.70 7.43
C VAL A 55 -2.60 8.92 8.38
N THR A 56 -3.35 9.95 8.04
CA THR A 56 -3.56 11.14 8.88
C THR A 56 -4.25 10.76 10.19
N ALA A 57 -5.29 9.92 10.14
CA ALA A 57 -5.94 9.42 11.35
C ALA A 57 -4.98 8.62 12.26
N CYS A 58 -4.06 7.82 11.69
CA CYS A 58 -3.00 7.17 12.48
C CYS A 58 -2.11 8.18 13.20
N ARG A 59 -1.67 9.24 12.50
CA ARG A 59 -0.85 10.30 13.09
C ARG A 59 -1.59 11.04 14.20
N GLU A 60 -2.84 11.41 13.98
CA GLU A 60 -3.69 12.10 14.96
C GLU A 60 -3.92 11.24 16.21
N ALA A 61 -3.98 9.91 16.06
CA ALA A 61 -4.04 8.96 17.16
C ALA A 61 -2.70 8.72 17.88
N GLY A 62 -1.60 9.35 17.44
CA GLY A 62 -0.29 9.31 18.10
C GLY A 62 0.73 8.36 17.47
N VAL A 63 0.48 7.80 16.29
CA VAL A 63 1.52 7.05 15.56
C VAL A 63 2.64 7.99 15.14
N PRO A 64 3.91 7.73 15.52
CA PRO A 64 5.02 8.62 15.18
C PRO A 64 5.21 8.75 13.66
N MET A 65 5.10 9.97 13.15
CA MET A 65 5.16 10.25 11.71
C MET A 65 5.53 11.70 11.41
N GLU A 66 6.51 11.92 10.54
CA GLU A 66 6.92 13.25 10.09
C GLU A 66 5.91 13.85 9.10
N SER A 67 5.52 13.07 8.09
CA SER A 67 4.66 13.53 6.99
C SER A 67 3.62 12.47 6.58
N PRO A 68 2.32 12.69 6.90
CA PRO A 68 1.24 11.81 6.43
C PRO A 68 1.19 11.65 4.91
N THR A 69 1.44 12.73 4.18
CA THR A 69 1.41 12.72 2.72
C THR A 69 2.55 11.88 2.16
N GLU A 70 3.76 11.97 2.72
CA GLU A 70 4.89 11.16 2.27
C GLU A 70 4.70 9.68 2.64
N THR A 71 4.27 9.38 3.87
CA THR A 71 3.94 8.01 4.28
C THR A 71 2.84 7.40 3.40
N ALA A 72 1.82 8.17 3.03
CA ALA A 72 0.79 7.72 2.09
C ALA A 72 1.38 7.41 0.70
N ARG A 73 2.34 8.19 0.20
CA ARG A 73 3.00 7.90 -1.09
C ARG A 73 3.85 6.62 -1.02
N VAL A 74 4.57 6.40 0.08
CA VAL A 74 5.35 5.17 0.31
C VAL A 74 4.42 3.96 0.38
N LEU A 75 3.26 4.09 1.01
CA LEU A 75 2.25 3.04 1.04
C LEU A 75 1.67 2.77 -0.35
N CYS A 76 1.30 3.83 -1.09
CA CYS A 76 0.78 3.72 -2.45
C CYS A 76 1.78 3.06 -3.39
N SER A 77 3.07 3.42 -3.34
CA SER A 77 4.08 2.80 -4.20
C SER A 77 4.20 1.29 -3.98
N ALA A 78 4.11 0.84 -2.72
CA ALA A 78 4.15 -0.57 -2.38
C ALA A 78 2.92 -1.33 -2.91
N VAL A 79 1.70 -0.80 -2.72
CA VAL A 79 0.48 -1.48 -3.21
C VAL A 79 0.37 -1.44 -4.73
N HIS A 80 0.76 -0.34 -5.39
CA HIS A 80 0.84 -0.27 -6.84
C HIS A 80 1.84 -1.27 -7.38
N GLY A 81 3.05 -1.33 -6.80
CA GLY A 81 4.08 -2.29 -7.20
C GLY A 81 3.63 -3.74 -7.05
N ALA A 82 2.92 -4.08 -5.96
CA ALA A 82 2.38 -5.41 -5.76
C ALA A 82 1.38 -5.83 -6.85
N VAL A 83 0.56 -4.90 -7.33
CA VAL A 83 -0.35 -5.18 -8.46
C VAL A 83 0.43 -5.23 -9.78
N SER A 84 1.21 -4.18 -10.06
CA SER A 84 1.90 -4.00 -11.35
C SER A 84 2.89 -5.12 -11.66
N LEU A 85 3.54 -5.71 -10.66
CA LEU A 85 4.44 -6.84 -10.87
C LEU A 85 3.75 -8.08 -11.44
N LEU A 86 2.48 -8.31 -11.09
CA LEU A 86 1.73 -9.51 -11.53
C LEU A 86 0.93 -9.27 -12.80
N ILE A 87 0.28 -8.12 -12.95
CA ILE A 87 -0.64 -7.89 -14.09
C ILE A 87 0.07 -7.81 -15.46
N HIS A 88 1.38 -7.63 -15.46
CA HIS A 88 2.23 -7.66 -16.66
C HIS A 88 2.77 -9.06 -17.00
N GLN A 89 2.45 -10.06 -16.18
CA GLN A 89 2.83 -11.46 -16.38
C GLN A 89 1.64 -12.29 -16.86
N GLU A 90 1.93 -13.40 -17.52
CA GLU A 90 0.95 -14.45 -17.80
C GLU A 90 0.40 -15.03 -16.48
N ARG A 91 -0.86 -15.46 -16.49
CA ARG A 91 -1.57 -15.89 -15.27
C ARG A 91 -0.99 -17.13 -14.60
N ASP A 92 -0.33 -17.99 -15.36
CA ASP A 92 0.36 -19.19 -14.89
C ASP A 92 1.67 -18.87 -14.12
N ALA A 93 2.25 -17.69 -14.34
CA ALA A 93 3.41 -17.20 -13.59
C ALA A 93 3.05 -16.59 -12.22
N TRP A 94 1.75 -16.41 -11.93
CA TRP A 94 1.29 -15.83 -10.68
C TRP A 94 1.50 -16.79 -9.50
N PRO A 95 1.58 -16.27 -8.25
CA PRO A 95 1.58 -17.11 -7.07
C PRO A 95 0.35 -18.03 -7.03
N SER A 96 0.58 -19.32 -6.79
CA SER A 96 -0.48 -20.34 -6.66
C SER A 96 -1.49 -19.98 -5.57
N ASP A 97 -1.04 -19.29 -4.52
CA ASP A 97 -1.89 -18.68 -3.50
C ASP A 97 -1.83 -17.15 -3.60
N THR A 98 -2.69 -16.60 -4.46
CA THR A 98 -2.82 -15.15 -4.65
C THR A 98 -3.38 -14.47 -3.39
N GLY A 99 -4.22 -15.14 -2.59
CA GLY A 99 -4.77 -14.57 -1.35
C GLY A 99 -3.69 -14.32 -0.31
N ARG A 100 -2.80 -15.30 -0.10
CA ARG A 100 -1.63 -15.15 0.76
C ARG A 100 -0.65 -14.09 0.24
N TYR A 101 -0.47 -14.00 -1.08
CA TYR A 101 0.35 -12.94 -1.69
C TYR A 101 -0.20 -11.55 -1.33
N VAL A 102 -1.50 -11.33 -1.53
CA VAL A 102 -2.19 -10.06 -1.22
C VAL A 102 -1.99 -9.68 0.25
N ALA A 103 -2.30 -10.60 1.17
CA ALA A 103 -2.18 -10.34 2.60
C ALA A 103 -0.73 -10.00 3.01
N ARG A 104 0.24 -10.75 2.49
CA ARG A 104 1.66 -10.53 2.77
C ARG A 104 2.16 -9.20 2.21
N ALA A 105 1.78 -8.85 0.98
CA ALA A 105 2.14 -7.58 0.35
C ALA A 105 1.54 -6.39 1.12
N ALA A 106 0.27 -6.47 1.50
CA ALA A 106 -0.40 -5.46 2.31
C ALA A 106 0.27 -5.30 3.70
N SER A 107 0.57 -6.40 4.38
CA SER A 107 1.31 -6.38 5.65
C SER A 107 2.68 -5.72 5.50
N SER A 108 3.45 -6.10 4.49
CA SER A 108 4.77 -5.52 4.22
C SER A 108 4.69 -4.02 3.92
N ALA A 109 3.67 -3.58 3.16
CA ALA A 109 3.45 -2.18 2.83
C ALA A 109 3.15 -1.36 4.10
N VAL A 110 2.23 -1.81 4.94
CA VAL A 110 1.85 -1.11 6.18
C VAL A 110 3.03 -1.07 7.16
N HIS A 111 3.67 -2.21 7.45
CA HIS A 111 4.81 -2.23 8.35
C HIS A 111 5.97 -1.37 7.85
N GLY A 112 6.31 -1.46 6.55
CA GLY A 112 7.38 -0.68 5.96
C GLY A 112 7.11 0.83 6.01
N ALA A 113 5.88 1.24 5.66
CA ALA A 113 5.49 2.64 5.67
C ALA A 113 5.50 3.22 7.10
N LEU A 114 4.97 2.49 8.09
CA LEU A 114 4.93 2.95 9.48
C LEU A 114 6.30 2.92 10.16
N LEU A 115 7.14 1.92 9.87
CA LEU A 115 8.49 1.81 10.42
C LEU A 115 9.38 2.95 9.96
N THR A 116 9.20 3.42 8.72
CA THR A 116 10.00 4.50 8.11
C THR A 116 9.34 5.87 8.23
N ALA A 117 8.11 5.96 8.76
CA ALA A 117 7.29 7.17 8.80
C ALA A 117 7.93 8.37 9.55
N SER A 118 8.78 8.09 10.54
CA SER A 118 9.44 9.14 11.34
C SER A 118 10.92 9.33 11.02
N ARG A 119 11.57 8.34 10.38
CA ARG A 119 13.02 8.35 10.16
C ARG A 119 13.36 7.42 9.00
N THR A 120 14.24 7.91 8.12
CA THR A 120 14.93 7.04 7.17
C THR A 120 16.10 6.36 7.87
N ARG A 121 16.07 5.03 7.95
CA ARG A 121 17.21 4.22 8.37
C ARG A 121 17.43 3.12 7.35
N PRO A 122 18.67 2.86 6.92
CA PRO A 122 18.95 1.70 6.11
C PRO A 122 18.56 0.44 6.89
N PRO A 123 17.91 -0.55 6.26
CA PRO A 123 17.59 -1.80 6.91
C PRO A 123 18.87 -2.50 7.37
N SER A 124 18.83 -3.12 8.54
CA SER A 124 19.94 -3.91 9.10
C SER A 124 19.43 -5.27 9.52
N MET A 125 20.17 -6.32 9.17
CA MET A 125 19.82 -7.70 9.58
C MET A 125 19.81 -7.85 11.10
N SER A 126 20.61 -7.08 11.83
CA SER A 126 20.60 -7.07 13.30
C SER A 126 19.27 -6.57 13.89
N ALA A 127 18.50 -5.78 13.14
CA ALA A 127 17.15 -5.36 13.53
C ALA A 127 16.08 -6.40 13.19
N VAL A 128 16.38 -7.35 12.30
CA VAL A 128 15.46 -8.41 11.85
C VAL A 128 15.63 -9.69 12.68
N THR A 129 16.84 -9.96 13.18
CA THR A 129 17.17 -11.19 13.91
C THR A 129 16.91 -11.11 15.42
N ARG A 130 16.48 -9.96 15.94
CA ARG A 130 16.06 -9.85 17.34
C ARG A 130 14.58 -10.25 17.43
N PRO A 131 14.24 -11.37 18.09
CA PRO A 131 12.84 -11.70 18.31
C PRO A 131 12.24 -10.69 19.30
N ASP A 132 11.01 -10.26 19.02
CA ASP A 132 10.13 -9.60 20.00
C ASP A 132 9.67 -10.61 21.06
#